data_AF-A0A969JYC2-F1
#
_entry.id   AF-A0A969JYC2-F1
#
_cell.length_a   1.000
_cell.length_b   1.000
_cell.length_c   1.000
_cell.angle_alpha   90.00
_cell.angle_beta   90.00
_cell.angle_gamma   90.00
#
_symmetry.space_group_name_H-M   'P 1'
#
loop_
_entity.id
_entity.type
_entity.pdbx_description
1 polymer ?
#
loop_
_entity_poly.entity_id
_entity_poly.type
_entity_poly.pdbx_seq_one_letter_code
_entity_poly.pdbx_strand_id
1 'polypeptide(L)'
;MYRNQQGLGLIMAIFMIVVVAALAVGVTSLVRTGADAFGQDVVSYKAFLAAQSGAEITVNRVFAPMGTPSCTNRSLAMSQQGLESCVANVTCASVVVDGAPVFTIESAGRCD
;
A
#
# COMPACT_ATOMS: atom_id res chain seq x y z
N MET A 1 -2.67 63.90 -30.80
CA MET A 1 -2.19 62.81 -31.68
C MET A 1 -2.36 61.48 -30.95
N TYR A 2 -3.45 60.72 -31.18
CA TYR A 2 -3.66 59.42 -30.54
C TYR A 2 -3.37 58.32 -31.55
N ARG A 3 -2.29 57.56 -31.30
CA ARG A 3 -1.81 56.49 -32.19
C ARG A 3 -2.66 55.24 -31.92
N ASN A 4 -3.42 54.78 -32.93
CA ASN A 4 -4.18 53.53 -32.85
C ASN A 4 -3.22 52.35 -32.67
N GLN A 5 -3.27 51.73 -31.49
CA GLN A 5 -2.55 50.50 -31.14
C GLN A 5 -3.21 49.33 -31.90
N GLN A 6 -2.65 48.97 -33.06
CA GLN A 6 -3.14 47.85 -33.85
C GLN A 6 -2.48 46.54 -33.38
N GLY A 7 -3.32 45.62 -32.89
CA GLY A 7 -3.40 44.28 -33.50
C GLY A 7 -2.62 43.12 -32.90
N LEU A 8 -1.72 43.32 -31.93
CA LEU A 8 -0.92 42.21 -31.36
C LEU A 8 -1.54 41.58 -30.10
N GLY A 9 -2.46 42.27 -29.43
CA GLY A 9 -3.06 41.80 -28.17
C GLY A 9 -3.86 40.50 -28.31
N LEU A 10 -4.55 40.31 -29.45
CA LEU A 10 -5.38 39.12 -29.66
C LEU A 10 -4.53 37.84 -29.84
N ILE A 11 -3.47 37.90 -30.64
CA ILE A 11 -2.56 36.77 -30.88
C ILE A 11 -1.83 36.40 -29.57
N MET A 12 -1.40 37.41 -28.81
CA MET A 12 -0.76 37.19 -27.50
C MET A 12 -1.73 36.55 -26.49
N ALA A 13 -3.00 36.96 -26.49
CA ALA A 13 -4.01 36.36 -25.62
C ALA A 13 -4.28 34.88 -25.98
N ILE A 14 -4.36 34.55 -27.27
CA ILE A 14 -4.57 33.17 -27.72
C ILE A 14 -3.40 32.28 -27.30
N PHE A 15 -2.15 32.74 -27.48
CA PHE A 15 -0.97 32.00 -27.02
C PHE A 15 -1.01 31.74 -25.51
N MET A 16 -1.35 32.75 -24.72
CA MET A 16 -1.51 32.62 -23.27
C MET A 16 -2.58 31.59 -22.90
N ILE A 17 -3.74 31.63 -23.55
CA ILE A 17 -4.82 30.66 -23.31
C ILE A 17 -4.34 29.24 -23.59
N VAL A 18 -3.63 29.02 -24.70
CA VAL A 18 -3.08 27.70 -25.05
C VAL A 18 -2.06 27.23 -24.02
N VAL A 19 -1.16 28.11 -23.55
CA VAL A 19 -0.18 27.77 -22.52
C VAL A 19 -0.86 27.41 -21.21
N VAL A 20 -1.82 28.21 -20.74
CA VAL A 20 -2.57 27.93 -19.51
C VAL A 20 -3.36 26.62 -19.64
N ALA A 21 -3.97 26.37 -20.80
CA ALA A 21 -4.67 25.12 -21.08
C ALA A 21 -3.72 23.91 -21.04
N ALA A 22 -2.54 24.01 -21.65
CA ALA A 22 -1.51 22.96 -21.61
C ALA A 22 -1.00 22.70 -20.19
N LEU A 23 -0.77 23.76 -19.41
CA LEU A 23 -0.37 23.66 -18.00
C LEU A 23 -1.44 22.99 -17.15
N ALA A 24 -2.72 23.35 -17.33
CA ALA A 24 -3.83 22.74 -16.62
C ALA A 24 -3.91 21.23 -16.88
N VAL A 25 -3.75 20.81 -18.14
CA VAL A 25 -3.68 19.39 -18.51
C VAL A 25 -2.49 18.71 -17.83
N GLY A 26 -1.31 19.33 -17.85
CA GLY A 26 -0.12 18.81 -17.17
C GLY A 26 -0.33 18.59 -15.67
N VAL A 27 -0.88 19.57 -14.96
CA VAL A 27 -1.16 19.46 -13.52
C VAL A 27 -2.17 18.35 -13.23
N THR A 28 -3.27 18.26 -14.00
CA THR A 28 -4.25 17.19 -13.80
C THR A 28 -3.67 15.80 -14.02
N SER A 29 -2.75 15.64 -14.98
CA SER A 29 -2.05 14.37 -15.19
C SER A 29 -1.18 13.98 -13.99
N LEU A 30 -0.50 14.96 -13.39
CA LEU A 30 0.34 14.76 -12.21
C LEU A 30 -0.48 14.35 -10.98
N VAL A 31 -1.63 15.01 -10.77
CA VAL A 31 -2.54 14.69 -9.66
C VAL A 31 -3.14 13.30 -9.82
N ARG A 32 -3.49 12.87 -11.05
CA ARG A 32 -3.98 11.52 -11.32
C ARG A 32 -2.94 10.46 -10.97
N THR A 33 -1.71 10.63 -11.44
CA THR A 33 -0.61 9.73 -11.09
C THR A 33 -0.36 9.67 -9.59
N GLY A 34 -0.46 10.81 -8.89
CA GLY A 34 -0.35 10.85 -7.43
C GLY A 34 -1.48 10.11 -6.70
N ALA A 35 -2.72 10.22 -7.19
CA ALA A 35 -3.87 9.52 -6.63
C ALA A 35 -3.77 8.00 -6.80
N ASP A 36 -3.29 7.54 -7.96
CA ASP A 36 -3.08 6.12 -8.23
C ASP A 36 -1.96 5.54 -7.35
N ALA A 37 -0.84 6.26 -7.20
CA ALA A 37 0.25 5.88 -6.31
C ALA A 37 -0.21 5.80 -4.84
N PHE A 38 -0.98 6.79 -4.38
CA PHE A 38 -1.50 6.80 -3.00
C PHE A 38 -2.42 5.60 -2.73
N GLY A 39 -3.27 5.22 -3.68
CA GLY A 39 -4.11 4.02 -3.57
C GLY A 39 -3.28 2.75 -3.38
N GLN A 40 -2.21 2.61 -4.14
CA GLN A 40 -1.31 1.46 -4.08
C GLN A 40 -0.47 1.42 -2.78
N ASP A 41 -0.06 2.58 -2.27
CA ASP A 41 0.64 2.67 -0.98
C ASP A 41 -0.26 2.24 0.18
N VAL A 42 -1.53 2.63 0.18
CA VAL A 42 -2.50 2.23 1.20
C VAL A 42 -2.73 0.72 1.18
N VAL A 43 -2.87 0.11 0.01
CA VAL A 43 -3.03 -1.36 -0.13
C VAL A 43 -1.79 -2.08 0.37
N SER A 44 -0.60 -1.59 0.03
CA SER A 44 0.67 -2.16 0.50
C SER A 44 0.80 -2.08 2.02
N TYR A 45 0.39 -0.96 2.62
CA TYR A 45 0.40 -0.78 4.06
C TYR A 45 -0.58 -1.73 4.76
N LYS A 46 -1.80 -1.90 4.22
CA LYS A 46 -2.77 -2.88 4.71
C LYS A 46 -2.24 -4.31 4.65
N ALA A 47 -1.58 -4.68 3.55
CA ALA A 47 -0.97 -5.99 3.38
C ALA A 47 0.13 -6.24 4.41
N PHE A 48 0.97 -5.23 4.67
CA PHE A 48 2.00 -5.30 5.69
C PHE A 48 1.40 -5.47 7.10
N LEU A 49 0.37 -4.70 7.45
CA LEU A 49 -0.31 -4.83 8.74
C LEU A 49 -0.97 -6.20 8.90
N ALA A 50 -1.64 -6.71 7.86
CA ALA A 50 -2.21 -8.05 7.86
C ALA A 50 -1.13 -9.11 8.08
N ALA A 51 0.03 -8.98 7.42
CA ALA A 51 1.18 -9.86 7.62
C ALA A 51 1.66 -9.85 9.07
N GLN A 52 1.87 -8.66 9.64
CA GLN A 52 2.33 -8.49 11.02
C GLN A 52 1.35 -9.11 12.03
N SER A 53 0.06 -8.80 11.91
CA SER A 53 -0.97 -9.38 12.78
C SER A 53 -1.05 -10.90 12.62
N GLY A 54 -0.89 -11.43 11.39
CA GLY A 54 -0.83 -12.88 11.14
C GLY A 54 0.34 -13.55 11.85
N ALA A 55 1.52 -12.91 11.87
CA ALA A 55 2.69 -13.40 12.58
C ALA A 55 2.45 -13.41 14.09
N GLU A 56 1.95 -12.32 14.66
CA GLU A 56 1.67 -12.18 16.10
C GLU A 56 0.65 -13.21 16.60
N ILE A 57 -0.43 -13.43 15.84
CA ILE A 57 -1.41 -14.48 16.15
C ILE A 57 -0.76 -15.86 16.17
N THR A 58 0.16 -16.14 15.24
CA THR A 58 0.86 -17.41 15.16
C THR A 58 1.86 -17.57 16.30
N VAL A 59 2.63 -16.53 16.65
CA VAL A 59 3.52 -16.51 17.82
C VAL A 59 2.75 -16.84 19.10
N ASN A 60 1.61 -16.18 19.32
CA ASN A 60 0.78 -16.43 20.51
C ASN A 60 0.26 -17.86 20.59
N ARG A 61 0.05 -18.53 19.45
CA ARG A 61 -0.36 -19.94 19.41
C ARG A 61 0.80 -20.91 19.61
N VAL A 62 1.97 -20.62 19.02
CA VAL A 62 3.18 -21.44 19.18
C VAL A 62 3.62 -21.43 20.65
N PHE A 63 3.54 -20.28 21.32
CA PHE A 63 3.94 -20.11 22.72
C PHE A 63 2.74 -20.06 23.70
N ALA A 64 1.63 -20.71 23.36
CA ALA A 64 0.45 -20.71 24.20
C ALA A 64 0.78 -21.26 25.62
N PRO A 65 0.35 -20.57 26.71
CA PRO A 65 0.74 -20.93 28.08
C PRO A 65 0.20 -22.30 28.53
N MET A 66 -0.83 -22.82 27.86
CA MET A 66 -1.41 -24.15 28.11
C MET A 66 -1.71 -24.85 26.78
N GLY A 67 -0.66 -25.34 26.11
CA GLY A 67 -0.80 -26.09 24.86
C GLY A 67 0.51 -26.70 24.39
N THR A 68 0.43 -27.72 23.54
CA THR A 68 1.61 -28.23 22.81
C THR A 68 1.97 -27.18 21.74
N PRO A 69 3.24 -26.75 21.63
CA PRO A 69 3.63 -25.78 20.60
C PRO A 69 3.34 -26.37 19.22
N SER A 70 2.36 -25.79 18.51
CA SER A 70 1.95 -26.21 17.18
C SER A 70 2.38 -25.17 16.16
N CYS A 71 3.49 -25.44 15.49
CA CYS A 71 4.01 -24.65 14.39
C CYS A 71 3.49 -25.25 13.09
N THR A 72 2.43 -24.64 12.54
CA THR A 72 1.76 -25.14 11.32
C THR A 72 1.52 -23.98 10.36
N ASN A 73 1.75 -24.21 9.07
CA ASN A 73 1.42 -23.25 8.01
C ASN A 73 -0.08 -22.99 7.98
N ARG A 74 -0.48 -21.72 7.90
CA ARG A 74 -1.89 -21.34 7.94
C ARG A 74 -2.13 -20.04 7.19
N SER A 75 -3.25 -19.98 6.48
CA SER A 75 -3.81 -18.74 5.97
C SER A 75 -4.85 -18.20 6.95
N LEU A 76 -4.72 -16.93 7.34
CA LEU A 76 -5.64 -16.21 8.21
C LEU A 76 -6.33 -15.12 7.39
N ALA A 77 -7.64 -15.29 7.18
CA ALA A 77 -8.47 -14.20 6.68
C ALA A 77 -8.67 -13.16 7.79
N MET A 78 -8.41 -11.90 7.48
CA MET A 78 -8.61 -10.81 8.43
C MET A 78 -10.08 -10.38 8.38
N SER A 79 -10.75 -10.37 9.52
CA SER A 79 -12.16 -9.93 9.63
C SER A 79 -12.31 -8.53 10.24
N GLN A 80 -11.20 -7.84 10.51
CA GLN A 80 -11.21 -6.53 11.14
C GLN A 80 -11.48 -5.44 10.10
N GLN A 81 -12.29 -4.46 10.50
CA GLN A 81 -12.68 -3.35 9.64
C GLN A 81 -11.44 -2.65 9.04
N GLY A 82 -11.39 -2.58 7.71
CA GLY A 82 -10.26 -2.01 6.95
C GLY A 82 -9.24 -3.02 6.43
N LEU A 83 -9.24 -4.26 6.93
CA LEU A 83 -8.43 -5.39 6.48
C LEU A 83 -9.29 -6.57 5.93
N GLU A 84 -10.59 -6.38 5.76
CA GLU A 84 -11.54 -7.44 5.36
C GLU A 84 -11.21 -8.11 4.01
N SER A 85 -10.54 -7.39 3.10
CA SER A 85 -10.04 -7.94 1.83
C SER A 85 -8.62 -8.50 1.91
N CYS A 86 -8.05 -8.60 3.12
CA CYS A 86 -6.67 -9.02 3.34
C CYS A 86 -6.58 -10.44 3.92
N VAL A 87 -5.63 -11.21 3.40
CA VAL A 87 -5.28 -12.54 3.90
C VAL A 87 -3.81 -12.55 4.29
N ALA A 88 -3.51 -13.03 5.50
CA ALA A 88 -2.16 -13.26 5.97
C ALA A 88 -1.82 -14.74 5.85
N ASN A 89 -0.83 -15.08 5.04
CA ASN A 89 -0.33 -16.43 4.88
C ASN A 89 0.92 -16.62 5.73
N VAL A 90 0.82 -17.43 6.77
CA VAL A 90 1.89 -17.69 7.71
C VAL A 90 2.50 -19.05 7.43
N THR A 91 3.81 -19.07 7.33
CA THR A 91 4.63 -20.28 7.30
C THR A 91 5.41 -20.38 8.58
N CYS A 92 5.49 -21.59 9.12
CA CYS A 92 6.11 -21.87 10.40
C CYS A 92 7.04 -23.06 10.23
N ALA A 93 8.32 -22.85 10.52
CA ALA A 93 9.34 -23.89 10.54
C ALA A 93 9.88 -24.04 11.96
N SER A 94 10.24 -25.27 12.35
CA SER A 94 10.91 -25.53 13.61
C SER A 94 12.19 -26.33 13.37
N VAL A 95 13.24 -25.97 14.09
CA VAL A 95 14.53 -26.67 14.10
C VAL A 95 14.99 -26.84 15.54
N VAL A 96 15.58 -27.99 15.88
CA VAL A 96 16.14 -28.20 17.22
C VAL A 96 17.61 -27.82 17.20
N VAL A 97 18.00 -26.86 18.05
CA VAL A 97 19.38 -26.41 18.24
C VAL A 97 19.73 -26.60 19.71
N ASP A 98 20.81 -27.34 19.99
CA ASP A 98 21.26 -27.65 21.37
C ASP A 98 20.18 -28.26 22.27
N GLY A 99 19.29 -29.07 21.69
CA GLY A 99 18.18 -29.72 22.42
C GLY A 99 16.98 -28.80 22.67
N ALA A 100 17.02 -27.54 22.24
CA ALA A 100 15.90 -26.60 22.33
C ALA A 100 15.23 -26.40 20.95
N PRO A 101 13.88 -26.44 20.87
CA PRO A 101 13.17 -26.13 19.63
C PRO A 101 13.19 -24.62 19.37
N VAL A 102 13.78 -24.23 18.24
CA VAL A 102 13.77 -22.86 17.68
C VAL A 102 12.68 -22.80 16.60
N PHE A 103 11.82 -21.79 16.70
CA PHE A 103 10.72 -21.58 15.75
C PHE A 103 11.01 -20.37 14.86
N THR A 104 10.86 -20.54 13.55
CA THR A 104 10.93 -19.48 12.55
C THR A 104 9.55 -19.28 11.97
N ILE A 105 9.02 -18.06 12.10
CA ILE A 105 7.68 -17.70 11.63
C ILE A 105 7.87 -16.62 10.57
N GLU A 106 7.35 -16.89 9.38
CA GLU A 106 7.33 -15.95 8.28
C GLU A 106 5.89 -15.72 7.84
N SER A 107 5.47 -14.46 7.74
CA SER A 107 4.09 -14.09 7.41
C SER A 107 4.08 -13.15 6.22
N ALA A 108 3.25 -13.46 5.23
CA ALA A 108 3.06 -12.66 4.03
C ALA A 108 1.58 -12.25 3.92
N GLY A 109 1.32 -10.95 3.89
CA GLY A 109 -0.02 -10.40 3.69
C GLY A 109 -0.30 -10.11 2.22
N ARG A 110 -1.53 -10.37 1.78
CA ARG A 110 -2.05 -9.98 0.48
C ARG A 110 -3.40 -9.32 0.67
N CYS A 111 -3.60 -8.18 0.03
CA CYS A 111 -4.87 -7.47 0.01
C CYS A 111 -5.20 -7.19 -1.46
N ASP A 112 -6.42 -7.57 -1.84
CA ASP A 112 -7.02 -7.15 -3.11
C ASP A 112 -7.93 -5.93 -2.91
#